data_AF-A0A9C7VYE9-F1
#
_entry.id   AF-A0A9C7VYE9-F1
#
_cell.length_a   1.000
_cell.length_b   1.000
_cell.length_c   1.000
_cell.angle_alpha   90.00
_cell.angle_beta   90.00
_cell.angle_gamma   90.00
#
_symmetry.space_group_name_H-M   'P 1'
#
loop_
_entity.id
_entity.type
_entity.pdbx_description
1 polymer ?
#
loop_
_entity_poly.entity_id
_entity_poly.type
_entity_poly.pdbx_seq_one_letter_code
_entity_poly.pdbx_strand_id
1 'polypeptide(L)'
;MEWKALLIASSAFGLYVICPRMSAMMVQQAKVKGLNLYAIIVLGALISIPLFVILSRILIKFGIGWAIIFAAVGDFAAAALLGAIDPRTGVELAIITVFVYIGIRLAPVISGLIFS
;
A
#
# COMPACT_ATOMS: atom_id res chain seq x y z
N MET A 1 -10.48 -24.74 -16.55
CA MET A 1 -9.24 -24.59 -15.76
C MET A 1 -9.03 -23.16 -15.25
N GLU A 2 -9.74 -22.15 -15.76
CA GLU A 2 -9.57 -20.74 -15.36
C GLU A 2 -10.09 -20.40 -13.96
N TRP A 3 -11.14 -21.05 -13.46
CA TRP A 3 -11.72 -20.71 -12.15
C TRP A 3 -10.78 -21.00 -10.95
N LYS A 4 -10.02 -22.10 -11.01
CA LYS A 4 -9.03 -22.42 -9.98
C LYS A 4 -7.89 -21.41 -9.98
N ALA A 5 -7.40 -21.04 -11.16
CA ALA A 5 -6.35 -20.02 -11.30
C ALA A 5 -6.83 -18.64 -10.82
N LEU A 6 -8.07 -18.26 -11.17
CA LEU A 6 -8.68 -17.00 -10.73
C LEU A 6 -8.85 -16.95 -9.21
N LEU A 7 -9.29 -18.05 -8.59
CA LEU A 7 -9.42 -18.15 -7.14
C LEU A 7 -8.07 -18.07 -6.43
N ILE A 8 -7.04 -18.76 -6.93
CA ILE A 8 -5.69 -18.72 -6.37
C ILE A 8 -5.07 -17.33 -6.54
N ALA A 9 -5.24 -16.69 -7.69
CA ALA A 9 -4.76 -15.33 -7.92
C ALA A 9 -5.48 -14.31 -7.03
N SER A 10 -6.80 -14.47 -6.85
CA SER A 10 -7.61 -13.59 -5.99
C SER A 10 -7.25 -13.77 -4.51
N SER A 11 -7.00 -15.00 -4.06
CA SER A 11 -6.56 -15.24 -2.68
C SER A 11 -5.15 -14.72 -2.44
N ALA A 12 -4.22 -14.93 -3.37
CA ALA A 12 -2.88 -14.34 -3.31
C ALA A 12 -2.92 -12.81 -3.26
N PHE A 13 -3.77 -12.18 -4.09
CA PHE A 13 -3.99 -10.73 -4.04
C PHE A 13 -4.53 -10.28 -2.69
N GLY A 14 -5.49 -11.01 -2.12
CA GLY A 14 -5.97 -10.76 -0.76
C GLY A 14 -4.86 -10.81 0.30
N LEU A 15 -3.94 -11.77 0.20
CA LEU A 15 -2.78 -11.84 1.10
C LEU A 15 -1.80 -10.68 0.90
N TYR A 16 -1.62 -10.17 -0.33
CA TYR A 16 -0.80 -8.98 -0.56
C TYR A 16 -1.38 -7.70 0.05
N VAL A 17 -2.72 -7.61 0.12
CA VAL A 17 -3.40 -6.48 0.80
C VAL A 17 -3.13 -6.48 2.31
N ILE A 18 -2.96 -7.67 2.91
CA ILE A 18 -2.56 -7.84 4.31
C ILE A 18 -1.06 -7.57 4.44
N CYS A 19 -0.68 -6.31 4.29
CA CYS A 19 0.67 -5.86 4.57
C CYS A 19 0.71 -5.24 5.98
N PRO A 20 1.72 -5.57 6.80
CA PRO A 20 1.80 -5.09 8.19
C PRO A 20 1.78 -3.56 8.31
N ARG A 21 2.22 -2.84 7.25
CA ARG A 21 2.14 -1.37 7.17
C ARG A 21 0.70 -0.85 7.22
N MET A 22 -0.24 -1.44 6.48
CA MET A 22 -1.62 -0.96 6.39
C MET A 22 -2.38 -1.30 7.67
N SER A 23 -2.23 -2.53 8.17
CA SER A 23 -2.87 -2.97 9.41
C SER A 23 -2.44 -2.13 10.62
N ALA A 24 -1.15 -1.79 10.73
CA ALA A 24 -0.65 -0.93 11.80
C ALA A 24 -1.30 0.46 11.78
N MET A 25 -1.41 1.08 10.60
CA MET A 25 -2.02 2.42 10.47
C MET A 25 -3.52 2.43 10.78
N MET A 26 -4.25 1.40 10.35
CA MET A 26 -5.69 1.31 10.63
C MET A 26 -5.98 1.15 12.12
N VAL A 27 -5.14 0.38 12.84
CA VAL A 27 -5.26 0.23 14.29
C VAL A 27 -4.94 1.53 15.02
N GLN A 28 -3.93 2.29 14.57
CA GLN A 28 -3.63 3.62 15.14
C GLN A 28 -4.78 4.61 14.88
N GLN A 29 -5.29 4.67 13.65
CA GLN A 29 -6.43 5.53 13.30
C GLN A 29 -7.69 5.20 14.11
N ALA A 30 -7.99 3.91 14.28
CA ALA A 30 -9.13 3.46 15.08
C ALA A 30 -9.00 3.88 16.55
N LYS A 31 -7.79 3.83 17.11
CA LYS A 31 -7.50 4.29 18.48
C LYS A 31 -7.60 5.81 18.65
N VAL A 32 -7.11 6.58 17.69
CA VAL A 32 -7.09 8.05 17.76
C VAL A 32 -8.49 8.65 17.65
N LYS A 33 -9.42 8.02 16.91
CA LYS A 33 -10.76 8.58 16.66
C LYS A 33 -11.93 7.81 17.28
N GLY A 34 -11.69 6.70 18.00
CA GLY A 34 -12.77 5.84 18.51
C GLY A 34 -13.67 5.29 17.39
N LEU A 35 -13.15 5.26 16.16
CA LEU A 35 -13.88 4.80 14.97
C LEU A 35 -13.89 3.28 14.92
N ASN A 36 -15.00 2.72 14.44
CA ASN A 36 -15.10 1.28 14.25
C ASN A 36 -14.11 0.80 13.18
N LEU A 37 -13.11 0.03 13.61
CA LEU A 37 -12.05 -0.52 12.77
C LEU A 37 -12.61 -1.27 11.54
N TYR A 38 -13.70 -2.01 11.70
CA TYR A 38 -14.32 -2.74 10.60
C TYR A 38 -14.87 -1.81 9.51
N ALA A 39 -15.43 -0.66 9.89
CA ALA A 39 -15.94 0.31 8.92
C ALA A 39 -14.80 0.94 8.10
N ILE A 40 -13.66 1.24 8.74
CA ILE A 40 -12.46 1.74 8.08
C ILE A 40 -11.92 0.70 7.08
N ILE A 41 -11.91 -0.58 7.46
CA ILE A 41 -11.46 -1.67 6.59
C ILE A 41 -12.34 -1.81 5.35
N VAL A 42 -13.66 -1.85 5.53
CA VAL A 42 -14.59 -2.07 4.41
C VAL A 42 -14.59 -0.89 3.45
N LEU A 43 -14.70 0.34 3.98
CA LEU A 43 -14.70 1.54 3.15
C LEU A 43 -13.34 1.80 2.49
N GLY A 44 -12.26 1.60 3.24
CA GLY A 44 -10.89 1.71 2.72
C GLY A 44 -10.61 0.71 1.61
N ALA A 45 -11.05 -0.55 1.76
CA ALA A 45 -10.93 -1.56 0.71
C ALA A 45 -11.74 -1.20 -0.53
N LEU A 46 -12.97 -0.69 -0.36
CA LEU A 46 -13.81 -0.27 -1.48
C LEU A 46 -13.18 0.87 -2.29
N ILE A 47 -12.58 1.85 -1.60
CA ILE A 47 -11.84 2.96 -2.23
C ILE A 47 -10.53 2.46 -2.86
N SER A 48 -9.89 1.45 -2.30
CA SER A 48 -8.62 0.92 -2.80
C SER A 48 -8.76 0.20 -4.14
N ILE A 49 -9.91 -0.43 -4.41
CA ILE A 49 -10.17 -1.16 -5.67
C ILE A 49 -9.90 -0.29 -6.92
N PRO A 50 -10.51 0.89 -7.10
CA PRO A 50 -10.23 1.74 -8.28
C PRO A 50 -8.78 2.24 -8.32
N LEU A 51 -8.15 2.51 -7.16
CA LEU A 51 -6.76 2.91 -7.10
C LEU A 51 -5.81 1.80 -7.58
N PHE A 52 -6.06 0.54 -7.22
CA PHE A 52 -5.29 -0.60 -7.72
C PHE A 52 -5.45 -0.79 -9.23
N VAL A 53 -6.65 -0.54 -9.77
CA VAL A 53 -6.87 -0.58 -11.23
C VAL A 53 -6.06 0.51 -11.93
N ILE A 54 -6.01 1.73 -11.38
CA ILE A 54 -5.19 2.81 -11.94
C ILE A 54 -3.71 2.46 -11.86
N LEU A 55 -3.23 2.00 -10.69
CA LEU A 55 -1.84 1.63 -10.48
C LEU A 55 -1.38 0.51 -11.44
N SER A 56 -2.19 -0.54 -11.59
CA SER A 56 -1.88 -1.64 -12.51
C SER A 56 -1.85 -1.18 -13.97
N ARG A 57 -2.74 -0.26 -14.38
CA ARG A 57 -2.71 0.33 -15.72
C ARG A 57 -1.47 1.18 -15.95
N ILE A 58 -1.03 1.95 -14.95
CA ILE A 58 0.22 2.73 -14.99
C ILE A 58 1.42 1.77 -15.08
N LEU A 59 1.45 0.73 -14.26
CA LEU A 59 2.52 -0.26 -14.26
C LEU A 59 2.67 -0.94 -15.63
N ILE A 60 1.56 -1.31 -16.27
CA ILE A 60 1.57 -1.97 -17.59
C ILE A 60 1.95 -0.99 -18.71
N LYS A 61 1.46 0.27 -18.68
CA LYS A 61 1.71 1.24 -19.77
C LYS A 61 3.03 2.00 -19.66
N PHE A 62 3.44 2.36 -18.45
CA PHE A 62 4.57 3.24 -18.20
C PHE A 62 5.73 2.53 -17.49
N GLY A 63 5.54 1.27 -17.09
CA GLY A 63 6.57 0.47 -16.43
C GLY A 63 6.72 0.79 -14.94
N ILE A 64 7.68 0.11 -14.31
CA ILE A 64 7.89 0.09 -12.86
C ILE A 64 8.23 1.48 -12.30
N GLY A 65 9.02 2.28 -13.02
CA GLY A 65 9.45 3.61 -12.56
C GLY A 65 8.27 4.55 -12.26
N TRP A 66 7.29 4.61 -13.15
CA TRP A 66 6.11 5.46 -12.97
C TRP A 66 5.14 4.93 -11.92
N ALA A 67 5.04 3.60 -11.79
CA ALA A 67 4.27 2.99 -10.72
C ALA A 67 4.82 3.33 -9.33
N ILE A 68 6.16 3.38 -9.18
CA ILE A 68 6.81 3.80 -7.93
C ILE A 68 6.50 5.26 -7.60
N ILE A 69 6.58 6.16 -8.59
CA ILE A 69 6.27 7.58 -8.39
C ILE A 69 4.80 7.74 -7.97
N PHE A 70 3.88 7.08 -8.67
CA PHE A 70 2.45 7.15 -8.34
C PHE A 70 2.15 6.59 -6.94
N ALA A 71 2.77 5.47 -6.57
CA ALA A 71 2.67 4.89 -5.23
C ALA A 71 3.22 5.85 -4.16
N ALA A 72 4.37 6.48 -4.40
CA ALA A 72 4.97 7.45 -3.49
C ALA A 72 4.09 8.69 -3.29
N VAL A 73 3.46 9.19 -4.37
CA VAL A 73 2.48 10.29 -4.27
C VAL A 73 1.26 9.87 -3.47
N GLY A 74 0.76 8.64 -3.66
CA GLY A 74 -0.34 8.08 -2.87
C GLY A 74 -0.01 7.99 -1.38
N ASP A 75 1.18 7.48 -1.05
CA ASP A 75 1.68 7.39 0.33
C ASP A 75 1.83 8.80 0.96
N PHE A 76 2.30 9.78 0.19
CA PHE A 76 2.42 11.18 0.65
C PHE A 76 1.06 11.85 0.85
N ALA A 77 0.10 11.62 -0.06
CA ALA A 77 -1.26 12.11 0.06
C ALA A 77 -1.97 11.50 1.28
N ALA A 78 -1.78 10.20 1.52
CA ALA A 78 -2.28 9.53 2.71
C ALA A 78 -1.64 10.10 3.98
N ALA A 79 -0.32 10.31 3.98
CA ALA A 79 0.39 10.94 5.10
C ALA A 79 -0.08 12.36 5.38
N ALA A 80 -0.36 13.16 4.34
CA ALA A 80 -0.89 14.52 4.48
C ALA A 80 -2.32 14.52 5.05
N LEU A 81 -3.20 13.65 4.52
CA LEU A 81 -4.57 13.49 5.03
C LEU A 81 -4.58 13.03 6.50
N LEU A 82 -3.66 12.14 6.87
CA LEU A 82 -3.55 11.62 8.23
C LEU A 82 -2.83 12.56 9.18
N GLY A 83 -1.81 13.27 8.71
CA GLY A 83 -1.11 14.30 9.46
C GLY A 83 -2.01 15.51 9.77
N ALA A 84 -2.97 15.81 8.88
CA ALA A 84 -4.02 16.80 9.15
C ALA A 84 -4.98 16.37 10.27
N ILE A 85 -5.07 15.07 10.55
CA ILE A 85 -5.93 14.50 11.59
C ILE A 85 -5.14 14.31 12.90
N ASP A 86 -3.91 13.82 12.81
CA ASP A 86 -3.04 13.55 13.94
C ASP A 86 -1.55 13.70 13.56
N PRO A 87 -0.83 14.68 14.13
CA PRO A 87 0.55 14.99 13.72
C PRO A 87 1.54 13.86 14.07
N ARG A 88 1.26 13.04 15.10
CA ARG A 88 2.11 11.91 15.48
C ARG A 88 2.02 10.78 14.46
N THR A 89 0.80 10.47 14.02
CA THR A 89 0.52 9.48 12.98
C THR A 89 1.15 9.90 11.64
N GLY A 90 1.11 11.20 11.32
CA GLY A 90 1.76 11.74 10.12
C GLY A 90 3.28 11.55 10.09
N VAL A 91 3.96 11.72 11.24
CA VAL A 91 5.41 11.48 11.36
C VAL A 91 5.76 10.00 11.22
N GLU A 92 4.99 9.10 11.84
CA GLU A 92 5.18 7.65 11.67
C GLU A 92 5.03 7.24 10.20
N LEU A 93 4.05 7.80 9.49
CA LEU A 93 3.85 7.62 8.06
C LEU A 93 5.06 8.09 7.23
N ALA A 94 5.58 9.29 7.51
CA ALA A 94 6.73 9.81 6.80
C ALA A 94 7.96 8.88 6.94
N ILE A 95 8.20 8.37 8.15
CA ILE A 95 9.31 7.42 8.43
C ILE A 95 9.10 6.12 7.64
N ILE A 96 7.89 5.57 7.65
CA ILE A 96 7.57 4.32 6.93
C ILE A 96 7.73 4.52 5.41
N THR A 97 7.29 5.64 4.86
CA THR A 97 7.42 5.93 3.43
C THR A 97 8.88 5.98 2.99
N VAL A 98 9.77 6.57 3.80
CA VAL A 98 11.22 6.57 3.53
C VAL A 98 11.78 5.15 3.55
N PHE A 99 11.42 4.35 4.55
CA PHE A 99 11.87 2.96 4.66
C PHE A 99 11.42 2.10 3.47
N VAL A 100 10.16 2.23 3.06
CA VAL A 100 9.61 1.49 1.92
C VAL A 100 10.25 1.93 0.61
N TYR A 101 10.47 3.23 0.42
CA TYR A 101 11.17 3.75 -0.76
C TYR A 101 12.57 3.15 -0.90
N ILE A 102 13.32 3.10 0.21
CA ILE A 102 14.65 2.47 0.26
C ILE A 102 14.55 0.97 -0.05
N GLY A 103 13.60 0.26 0.57
CA GLY A 103 13.38 -1.17 0.35
C GLY A 103 13.03 -1.52 -1.11
N ILE A 104 12.15 -0.75 -1.76
CA ILE A 104 11.78 -0.94 -3.17
C ILE A 104 12.99 -0.75 -4.09
N ARG A 105 13.86 0.22 -3.78
CA ARG A 105 15.07 0.49 -4.58
C ARG A 105 16.15 -0.57 -4.36
N LEU A 106 16.26 -1.13 -3.15
CA LEU A 106 17.23 -2.17 -2.81
C LEU A 106 16.83 -3.55 -3.31
N ALA A 107 15.54 -3.89 -3.31
CA ALA A 107 15.03 -5.20 -3.71
C ALA A 107 15.59 -5.70 -5.07
N PRO A 108 15.52 -4.94 -6.19
CA PRO A 108 16.06 -5.40 -7.48
C PRO A 108 17.59 -5.51 -7.49
N VAL A 109 18.29 -4.69 -6.70
CA VAL A 109 19.76 -4.71 -6.59
C VAL A 109 20.21 -5.97 -5.87
N ILE A 110 19.57 -6.29 -4.74
CA ILE A 110 19.89 -7.47 -3.93
C ILE A 110 19.51 -8.75 -4.68
N SER A 111 18.34 -8.78 -5.33
CA SER A 111 17.95 -9.94 -6.14
C SER A 111 18.89 -10.16 -7.31
N GLY A 112 19.36 -9.08 -7.94
CA GLY A 112 20.39 -9.14 -8.98
C GLY A 112 21.74 -9.68 -8.49
N LEU A 113 22.08 -9.44 -7.21
CA LEU A 113 23.34 -9.93 -6.62
C LEU A 113 23.28 -11.40 -6.17
N ILE A 114 22.10 -11.89 -5.80
CA ILE A 114 21.88 -13.28 -5.33
C ILE A 114 21.71 -14.25 -6.49
N PHE A 115 21.09 -13.80 -7.58
CA PHE A 115 20.79 -14.62 -8.75
C PHE A 115 21.69 -14.32 -9.97
N SER A 116 22.75 -13.53 -9.79
CA SER A 116 23.87 -13.40 -10.75
C SER A 116 25.06 -14.26 -10.33
#